data_AF-A0A8K0G4B5-F1
#
_entry.id   AF-A0A8K0G4B5-F1
#
_cell.length_a   1.000
_cell.length_b   1.000
_cell.length_c   1.000
_cell.angle_alpha   90.00
_cell.angle_beta   90.00
_cell.angle_gamma   90.00
#
_symmetry.space_group_name_H-M   'P 1'
#
loop_
_entity.id
_entity.type
_entity.pdbx_description
1 polymer ?
#
loop_
_entity_poly.entity_id
_entity_poly.type
_entity_poly.pdbx_seq_one_letter_code
_entity_poly.pdbx_strand_id
1 'polypeptide(L)'
;MRCHAAAISLNSGGNFHAAVHEAITKKSPGRHTQKYAANKKKALCRRNLYYDKNRYKAKQKTTTKFIDADEDYGPNLQMSEIDELEDLKEKFMQKLNKTADEIMGISQLTLQQNNAAVWFEERRKRITASSLGKVCKM
;
A
#
# COMPACT_ATOMS: atom_id res chain seq x y z
N MET A 1 -22.46 -11.17 -9.43
CA MET A 1 -21.58 -12.30 -9.86
C MET A 1 -20.18 -12.26 -9.25
N ARG A 2 -19.39 -11.16 -9.38
CA ARG A 2 -17.98 -11.12 -8.92
C ARG A 2 -17.80 -11.37 -7.41
N CYS A 3 -18.64 -10.78 -6.57
CA CYS A 3 -18.56 -10.96 -5.12
C CYS A 3 -18.84 -12.41 -4.67
N HIS A 4 -19.74 -13.10 -5.38
CA HIS A 4 -20.10 -14.48 -5.07
C HIS A 4 -18.97 -15.44 -5.45
N ALA A 5 -18.37 -15.25 -6.63
CA ALA A 5 -17.19 -16.00 -7.05
C ALA A 5 -16.00 -15.78 -6.10
N ALA A 6 -15.82 -14.56 -5.60
CA ALA A 6 -14.78 -14.25 -4.62
C ALA A 6 -15.02 -14.98 -3.28
N ALA A 7 -16.25 -14.99 -2.78
CA ALA A 7 -16.61 -15.73 -1.55
C ALA A 7 -16.36 -17.24 -1.69
N ILE A 8 -16.79 -17.84 -2.80
CA ILE A 8 -16.55 -19.27 -3.08
C ILE A 8 -15.05 -19.52 -3.19
N SER A 9 -14.29 -18.64 -3.86
CA SER A 9 -12.83 -18.80 -3.99
C SER A 9 -12.09 -18.71 -2.66
N LEU A 10 -12.53 -17.85 -1.74
CA LEU A 10 -11.97 -17.74 -0.40
C LEU A 10 -12.19 -19.05 0.38
N ASN A 11 -13.42 -19.57 0.34
CA ASN A 11 -13.80 -20.78 1.06
C ASN A 11 -13.20 -22.06 0.43
N SER A 12 -12.87 -22.04 -0.87
CA SER A 12 -12.34 -23.21 -1.58
C SER A 12 -10.83 -23.44 -1.37
N GLY A 13 -10.11 -22.60 -0.63
CA GLY A 13 -8.71 -22.84 -0.27
C GLY A 13 -7.75 -23.05 -1.45
N GLY A 14 -8.03 -22.43 -2.61
CA GLY A 14 -7.26 -22.59 -3.85
C GLY A 14 -7.85 -23.57 -4.87
N ASN A 15 -8.90 -24.32 -4.51
CA ASN A 15 -9.58 -25.28 -5.38
C ASN A 15 -10.79 -24.71 -6.14
N PHE A 16 -10.95 -23.38 -6.17
CA PHE A 16 -12.10 -22.70 -6.78
C PHE A 16 -12.49 -23.23 -8.17
N HIS A 17 -11.54 -23.27 -9.11
CA HIS A 17 -11.82 -23.70 -10.48
C HIS A 17 -12.20 -25.18 -10.59
N ALA A 18 -11.65 -26.03 -9.72
CA ALA A 18 -11.99 -27.44 -9.68
C ALA A 18 -13.41 -27.64 -9.15
N ALA A 19 -13.76 -26.97 -8.05
CA ALA A 19 -15.08 -27.03 -7.44
C ALA A 19 -16.19 -26.49 -8.37
N VAL A 20 -15.92 -25.39 -9.07
CA VAL A 20 -16.86 -24.82 -10.05
C VAL A 20 -17.03 -25.76 -11.25
N HIS A 21 -15.93 -26.32 -11.77
CA HIS A 21 -16.00 -27.27 -12.89
C HIS A 21 -16.81 -28.52 -12.52
N GLU A 22 -16.59 -29.10 -11.35
CA GLU A 22 -17.30 -30.28 -10.88
C GLU A 22 -18.79 -29.99 -10.62
N ALA A 23 -19.11 -28.81 -10.07
CA ALA A 23 -20.49 -28.38 -9.86
C ALA A 23 -21.28 -28.27 -11.18
N ILE A 24 -20.65 -27.73 -12.23
CA ILE A 24 -21.26 -27.50 -13.55
C ILE A 24 -21.31 -28.79 -14.37
N THR A 25 -20.20 -29.51 -14.46
CA THR A 25 -20.03 -30.63 -15.40
C THR A 25 -20.33 -32.00 -14.80
N LYS A 26 -20.49 -32.08 -13.46
CA LYS A 26 -20.62 -33.32 -12.69
C LYS A 26 -19.47 -34.32 -12.93
N LYS A 27 -18.34 -33.82 -13.43
CA LYS A 27 -17.13 -34.59 -13.74
C LYS A 27 -15.92 -33.93 -13.11
N SER A 28 -14.95 -34.76 -12.73
CA SER A 28 -13.70 -34.28 -12.20
C SER A 28 -12.93 -33.48 -13.27
N PRO A 29 -12.25 -32.39 -12.89
CA PRO A 29 -11.44 -31.62 -13.83
C PRO A 29 -10.28 -32.45 -14.40
N GLY A 30 -9.87 -32.15 -15.63
CA GLY A 30 -8.73 -32.80 -16.27
C GLY A 30 -7.38 -32.52 -15.59
N ARG A 31 -6.36 -33.27 -15.99
CA ARG A 31 -4.99 -33.25 -15.43
C ARG A 31 -4.39 -31.85 -15.29
N HIS A 32 -4.61 -30.97 -16.27
CA HIS A 32 -4.07 -29.61 -16.27
C HIS A 32 -4.70 -28.73 -15.17
N THR A 33 -6.02 -28.80 -15.01
CA THR A 33 -6.75 -28.05 -13.98
C THR A 33 -6.38 -28.54 -12.58
N GLN A 34 -6.22 -29.86 -12.41
CA GLN A 34 -5.74 -30.45 -11.16
C GLN A 34 -4.31 -29.98 -10.83
N LYS A 35 -3.41 -29.99 -11.81
CA LYS A 35 -2.03 -29.49 -11.65
C LYS A 35 -2.01 -28.01 -11.26
N TYR A 36 -2.86 -27.19 -11.88
CA TYR A 36 -3.00 -25.78 -11.53
C TYR A 36 -3.49 -25.61 -10.09
N ALA A 37 -4.55 -26.31 -9.67
CA ALA A 37 -5.08 -26.25 -8.32
C ALA A 37 -4.02 -26.66 -7.28
N ALA A 38 -3.27 -27.75 -7.54
CA ALA A 38 -2.18 -28.19 -6.68
C ALA A 38 -1.07 -27.13 -6.55
N ASN A 39 -0.66 -26.51 -7.66
CA ASN A 39 0.35 -25.44 -7.65
C ASN A 39 -0.14 -24.19 -6.90
N LYS A 40 -1.42 -23.82 -7.07
CA LYS A 40 -2.04 -22.70 -6.36
C LYS A 40 -2.12 -22.95 -4.86
N LYS A 41 -2.48 -24.18 -4.44
CA LYS A 41 -2.47 -24.60 -3.03
C LYS A 41 -1.06 -24.52 -2.44
N LYS A 42 -0.03 -24.99 -3.17
CA LYS A 42 1.38 -24.87 -2.77
C LYS A 42 1.80 -23.40 -2.60
N ALA A 43 1.40 -22.52 -3.52
CA ALA A 43 1.70 -21.08 -3.43
C ALA A 43 1.03 -20.44 -2.21
N LEU A 44 -0.22 -20.78 -1.91
CA LEU A 44 -0.92 -20.31 -0.71
C LEU A 44 -0.25 -20.81 0.57
N CYS A 45 0.15 -22.08 0.64
CA CYS A 45 0.89 -22.62 1.79
C CYS A 45 2.24 -21.90 1.99
N ARG A 46 3.01 -21.66 0.91
CA ARG A 46 4.26 -20.90 0.99
C ARG A 46 4.04 -19.47 1.48
N ARG A 47 2.98 -18.82 1.00
CA ARG A 47 2.57 -17.48 1.44
C ARG A 47 2.24 -17.49 2.94
N ASN A 48 1.45 -18.45 3.41
CA ASN A 48 1.10 -18.57 4.82
C ASN A 48 2.34 -18.86 5.70
N LEU A 49 3.26 -19.73 5.25
CA LEU A 49 4.53 -19.99 5.96
C LEU A 49 5.44 -18.76 6.02
N TYR A 50 5.45 -17.92 4.98
CA TYR A 50 6.16 -16.64 4.99
C TYR A 50 5.53 -15.67 5.99
N TYR A 51 4.20 -15.59 6.04
CA TYR A 51 3.49 -14.80 7.06
C TYR A 51 3.69 -15.34 8.48
N ASP A 52 3.78 -16.66 8.69
CA ASP A 52 4.00 -17.26 10.01
C ASP A 52 5.45 -17.09 10.51
N LYS A 53 6.45 -17.27 9.64
CA LYS A 53 7.85 -16.97 9.97
C LYS A 53 8.05 -15.50 10.36
N ASN A 54 7.31 -14.60 9.73
CA ASN A 54 7.32 -13.18 10.08
C ASN A 54 6.45 -12.85 11.30
N ARG A 55 5.43 -13.64 11.65
CA ARG A 55 4.67 -13.48 12.91
C ARG A 55 5.50 -13.84 14.14
N TYR A 56 6.31 -14.90 14.07
CA TYR A 56 7.19 -15.28 15.18
C TYR A 56 8.33 -14.26 15.37
N LYS A 57 8.86 -13.69 14.27
CA LYS A 57 9.82 -12.57 14.33
C LYS A 57 9.18 -11.23 14.70
N ALA A 58 7.91 -10.99 14.36
CA ALA A 58 7.18 -9.78 14.75
C ALA A 58 6.82 -9.76 16.25
N LYS A 59 6.60 -10.93 16.88
CA LYS A 59 6.38 -11.04 18.33
C LYS A 59 7.63 -10.79 19.18
N GLN A 60 8.83 -10.79 18.58
CA GLN A 60 10.11 -10.50 19.25
C GLN A 60 10.54 -9.02 19.10
N LYS A 61 9.68 -8.14 18.58
CA LYS A 61 9.85 -6.70 18.83
C LYS A 61 9.28 -6.37 20.20
N THR A 62 10.11 -6.63 21.21
CA THR A 62 10.17 -5.95 22.51
C THR A 62 8.99 -5.01 22.80
N THR A 63 8.06 -5.51 23.62
CA THR A 63 7.12 -4.71 24.42
C THR A 63 7.82 -3.92 25.54
N THR A 64 9.05 -3.45 25.30
CA THR A 64 9.87 -2.67 26.23
C THR A 64 10.45 -1.41 25.58
N LYS A 65 9.88 -0.99 24.45
CA LYS A 65 9.82 0.44 24.19
C LYS A 65 8.41 0.87 24.59
N PHE A 66 8.27 1.30 25.84
CA PHE A 66 7.48 2.51 26.01
C PHE A 66 7.95 3.43 24.89
N ILE A 67 7.01 3.87 24.07
CA ILE A 67 7.24 4.95 23.13
C ILE A 67 7.68 6.08 24.05
N ASP A 68 8.98 6.21 24.29
CA ASP A 68 9.54 7.50 24.69
C ASP A 68 8.94 8.47 23.71
N ALA A 69 8.32 9.52 24.25
CA ALA A 69 7.75 10.58 23.45
C ALA A 69 8.75 10.86 22.31
N ASP A 70 8.25 10.75 21.09
CA ASP A 70 9.03 11.08 19.91
C ASP A 70 9.64 12.46 20.17
N GLU A 71 10.92 12.66 19.85
CA GLU A 71 11.56 13.97 20.05
C GLU A 71 10.74 15.08 19.36
N ASP A 72 10.01 14.69 18.29
CA ASP A 72 9.10 15.55 17.53
C ASP A 72 7.62 15.46 17.96
N TYR A 73 7.22 14.50 18.82
CA TYR A 73 5.82 14.33 19.27
C TYR A 73 5.70 13.83 20.72
N GLY A 74 5.05 14.63 21.57
CA GLY A 74 4.63 14.21 22.91
C GLY A 74 4.54 15.38 23.90
N PRO A 75 4.31 15.10 25.19
CA PRO A 75 4.12 16.12 26.23
C PRO A 75 5.33 17.06 26.44
N ASN A 76 6.51 16.65 25.97
CA ASN A 76 7.76 17.40 26.10
C ASN A 76 8.08 18.27 24.86
N LEU A 77 7.22 18.27 23.84
CA LEU A 77 7.42 19.11 22.66
C LEU A 77 7.31 20.57 23.07
N GLN A 78 8.40 21.31 22.93
CA GLN A 78 8.38 22.77 22.90
C GLN A 78 7.61 23.16 21.64
N MET A 79 6.30 23.37 21.78
CA MET A 79 5.48 23.87 20.69
C MET A 79 6.10 25.20 20.25
N SER A 80 6.56 25.28 19.00
CA SER A 80 6.90 26.56 18.38
C SER A 80 5.71 27.49 18.57
N GLU A 81 5.96 28.79 18.77
CA GLU A 81 4.89 29.77 18.89
C GLU A 81 3.95 29.60 17.68
N ILE A 82 2.64 29.56 17.94
CA ILE A 82 1.62 29.23 16.94
C ILE A 82 1.77 30.13 15.70
N ASP A 83 2.17 31.38 15.91
CA ASP A 83 2.40 32.39 14.87
C ASP A 83 3.54 32.01 13.91
N GLU A 84 4.64 31.43 14.40
CA GLU A 84 5.76 30.99 13.53
C GLU A 84 5.35 29.84 12.60
N LEU A 85 4.47 28.95 13.09
CA LEU A 85 3.92 27.84 12.31
C LEU A 85 2.95 28.33 11.25
N GLU A 86 2.14 29.33 11.57
CA GLU A 86 1.21 29.97 10.62
C GLU A 86 1.97 30.60 9.46
N ASP A 87 3.04 31.34 9.74
CA ASP A 87 3.96 31.92 8.76
C ASP A 87 4.63 30.86 7.87
N LEU A 88 5.10 29.76 8.49
CA LEU A 88 5.75 28.68 7.76
C LEU A 88 4.77 28.00 6.79
N LYS A 89 3.55 27.78 7.25
CA LYS A 89 2.44 27.23 6.46
C LYS A 89 2.13 28.15 5.28
N GLU A 90 2.00 29.45 5.49
CA GLU A 90 1.73 30.40 4.40
C GLU A 90 2.85 30.41 3.36
N LYS A 91 4.11 30.48 3.79
CA LYS A 91 5.29 30.40 2.91
C LYS A 91 5.30 29.09 2.12
N PHE A 92 4.89 27.98 2.73
CA PHE A 92 4.80 26.69 2.05
C PHE A 92 3.66 26.66 1.02
N MET A 93 2.49 27.20 1.35
CA MET A 93 1.36 27.30 0.41
C MET A 93 1.69 28.19 -0.79
N GLN A 94 2.38 29.31 -0.57
CA GLN A 94 2.87 30.16 -1.64
C GLN A 94 3.85 29.40 -2.57
N LYS A 95 4.73 28.56 -2.02
CA LYS A 95 5.63 27.71 -2.84
C LYS A 95 4.88 26.67 -3.67
N LEU A 96 3.74 26.18 -3.20
CA LEU A 96 2.92 25.19 -3.89
C LEU A 96 2.10 25.79 -5.04
N ASN A 97 1.69 27.05 -4.89
CA ASN A 97 1.03 27.82 -5.93
C ASN A 97 2.01 28.11 -7.06
N LYS A 98 1.69 27.60 -8.25
CA LYS A 98 2.53 27.71 -9.44
C LYS A 98 1.72 28.26 -10.60
N THR A 99 2.35 29.09 -11.43
CA THR A 99 1.73 29.58 -12.65
C THR A 99 1.64 28.47 -13.70
N ALA A 100 0.79 28.65 -14.72
CA ALA A 100 0.64 27.67 -15.79
C ALA A 100 1.96 27.35 -16.50
N ASP A 101 2.82 28.37 -16.70
CA ASP A 101 4.12 28.22 -17.34
C ASP A 101 5.10 27.42 -16.47
N GLU A 102 5.12 27.67 -15.16
CA GLU A 102 5.93 26.89 -14.23
C GLU A 102 5.47 25.43 -14.17
N ILE A 103 4.16 25.19 -14.18
CA ILE A 103 3.59 23.83 -14.23
C ILE A 103 4.04 23.12 -15.51
N MET A 104 4.01 23.81 -16.65
CA MET A 104 4.48 23.26 -17.91
C MET A 104 5.98 22.95 -17.87
N GLY A 105 6.80 23.86 -17.34
CA GLY A 105 8.24 23.63 -17.16
C GLY A 105 8.55 22.42 -16.27
N ILE A 106 7.84 22.29 -15.13
CA ILE A 106 7.95 21.11 -14.26
C ILE A 106 7.54 19.84 -15.00
N SER A 107 6.47 19.88 -15.81
CA SER A 107 6.03 18.72 -16.58
C SER A 107 7.10 18.23 -17.56
N GLN A 108 7.82 19.14 -18.21
CA GLN A 108 8.90 18.83 -19.14
C GLN A 108 10.11 18.24 -18.41
N LEU A 109 10.54 18.87 -17.30
CA LEU A 109 11.66 18.40 -16.49
C LEU A 109 11.42 17.03 -15.85
N THR A 110 10.15 16.64 -15.67
CA THR A 110 9.77 15.39 -15.01
C THR A 110 9.24 14.32 -15.96
N LEU A 111 9.40 14.50 -17.28
CA LEU A 111 9.01 13.52 -18.30
C LEU A 111 9.56 12.11 -18.04
N GLN A 112 10.79 12.02 -17.52
CA GLN A 112 11.46 10.75 -17.23
C GLN A 112 11.04 10.12 -15.88
N GLN A 113 10.10 10.73 -15.17
CA GLN A 113 9.51 10.22 -13.93
C GLN A 113 10.57 9.83 -12.89
N ASN A 114 10.69 8.53 -12.56
CA ASN A 114 11.60 8.00 -11.56
C ASN A 114 13.09 8.16 -11.90
N ASN A 115 13.43 8.48 -13.15
CA ASN A 115 14.81 8.75 -13.54
C ASN A 115 15.18 10.24 -13.38
N ALA A 116 14.21 11.12 -13.11
CA ALA A 116 14.44 12.53 -12.84
C ALA A 116 14.40 12.80 -11.33
N ALA A 117 15.48 13.37 -10.76
CA ALA A 117 15.51 13.75 -9.34
C ALA A 117 14.38 14.73 -8.97
N VAL A 118 14.10 15.69 -9.86
CA VAL A 118 13.06 16.71 -9.72
C VAL A 118 11.66 16.09 -9.52
N TRP A 119 11.39 14.92 -10.12
CA TRP A 119 10.12 14.22 -9.94
C TRP A 119 9.90 13.78 -8.50
N PHE A 120 10.95 13.33 -7.81
CA PHE A 120 10.86 12.94 -6.41
C PHE A 120 10.66 14.14 -5.50
N GLU A 121 11.34 15.25 -5.78
CA GLU A 121 11.18 16.48 -5.01
C GLU A 121 9.75 17.03 -5.10
N GLU A 122 9.20 17.13 -6.32
CA GLU A 122 7.84 17.62 -6.52
C GLU A 122 6.79 16.68 -5.92
N ARG A 123 7.01 15.36 -5.98
CA ARG A 123 6.11 14.39 -5.34
C ARG A 123 6.21 14.38 -3.82
N ARG A 124 7.33 14.77 -3.22
CA ARG A 124 7.48 14.85 -1.75
C ARG A 124 6.70 16.01 -1.16
N LYS A 125 6.57 17.10 -1.93
CA LYS A 125 5.83 18.32 -1.52
C LYS A 125 4.31 18.17 -1.69
N ARG A 126 3.83 17.16 -2.43
CA ARG A 126 2.44 17.07 -2.92
C ARG A 126 1.80 15.73 -2.59
N ILE A 127 0.49 15.74 -2.35
CA ILE A 127 -0.30 14.51 -2.28
C ILE A 127 -0.47 13.97 -3.70
N THR A 128 -0.03 12.73 -3.91
CA THR A 128 -0.14 12.06 -5.21
C THR A 128 -1.37 11.17 -5.26
N ALA A 129 -1.90 10.90 -6.46
CA ALA A 129 -3.05 9.99 -6.64
C ALA A 129 -2.82 8.62 -5.96
N SER A 130 -1.61 8.07 -6.06
CA SER A 130 -1.23 6.80 -5.42
C SER A 130 -1.18 6.84 -3.89
N SER A 131 -0.96 8.02 -3.29
CA SER A 131 -0.91 8.18 -1.83
C SER A 131 -2.24 8.66 -1.25
N LEU A 132 -3.12 9.24 -2.06
CA LEU A 132 -4.39 9.83 -1.63
C LEU A 132 -5.24 8.85 -0.82
N GLY A 133 -5.40 7.59 -1.30
CA GLY A 133 -6.19 6.59 -0.58
C GLY A 133 -5.65 6.30 0.84
N LYS A 134 -4.33 6.29 1.01
CA LYS A 134 -3.69 6.10 2.33
C LYS A 134 -3.95 7.29 3.26
N VAL A 135 -3.89 8.52 2.71
CA VAL A 135 -4.11 9.75 3.47
C VAL A 135 -5.58 9.89 3.87
N CYS A 136 -6.51 9.61 2.96
CA CYS A 136 -7.94 9.73 3.20
C CYS A 136 -8.54 8.58 4.02
N LYS A 137 -7.74 7.56 4.39
CA LYS A 137 -8.20 6.35 5.11
C LYS A 137 -9.47 5.72 4.49
N MET A 138 -9.54 5.72 3.16
CA MET A 138 -10.58 5.02 2.39
C MET A 138 -10.24 3.55 2.16
#